data_AF-A0A9E5TPB4-F1
#
_entry.id   AF-A0A9E5TPB4-F1
#
_cell.length_a   1.000
_cell.length_b   1.000
_cell.length_c   1.000
_cell.angle_alpha   90.00
_cell.angle_beta   90.00
_cell.angle_gamma   90.00
#
_symmetry.space_group_name_H-M   'P 1'
#
loop_
_entity.id
_entity.type
_entity.pdbx_description
1 polymer ?
#
loop_
_entity_poly.entity_id
_entity_poly.type
_entity_poly.pdbx_seq_one_letter_code
_entity_poly.pdbx_strand_id
1 'polypeptide(L)'
;LYERGIYPQSTYLFKHALTQEVAYNSLLLKRRKEIHEEIGEAIEALYPDRLEEHYELLAYHYASSANTDKAVEYLDLANQKAAKLNAMEEAKAYFDEAMALLDALPETKENRQRRISLLVNQGIVFFLLLRS
;
A
#
# COMPACT_ATOMS: atom_id res chain seq x y z
N LEU A 1 37.89 -1.58 -19.37
CA LEU A 1 38.01 -3.05 -19.34
C LEU A 1 39.50 -3.36 -19.33
N TYR A 2 40.00 -4.01 -18.28
CA TYR A 2 41.38 -4.52 -18.25
C TYR A 2 41.32 -5.96 -17.78
N GLU A 3 41.89 -6.84 -18.62
CA GLU A 3 41.92 -8.28 -18.45
C GLU A 3 43.33 -8.69 -18.00
N ARG A 4 43.42 -9.50 -16.93
CA ARG A 4 44.62 -10.25 -16.54
C ARG A 4 44.21 -11.43 -15.64
N GLY A 5 44.48 -12.67 -16.07
CA GLY A 5 44.51 -13.88 -15.22
C GLY A 5 43.60 -15.05 -15.65
N ILE A 6 44.11 -16.29 -15.54
CA ILE A 6 43.75 -17.53 -16.26
C ILE A 6 42.62 -18.36 -15.58
N TYR A 7 41.81 -19.07 -16.39
CA TYR A 7 40.75 -20.05 -16.06
C TYR A 7 41.22 -21.18 -15.08
N PRO A 8 40.37 -21.79 -14.20
CA PRO A 8 38.90 -21.86 -14.24
C PRO A 8 38.16 -21.14 -13.10
N GLN A 9 38.82 -20.28 -12.33
CA GLN A 9 38.15 -19.50 -11.28
C GLN A 9 38.08 -18.02 -11.64
N SER A 10 37.24 -17.70 -12.62
CA SER A 10 36.84 -16.32 -12.89
C SER A 10 35.91 -15.85 -11.78
N THR A 11 36.47 -15.36 -10.67
CA THR A 11 35.70 -14.58 -9.70
C THR A 11 35.44 -13.21 -10.29
N TYR A 12 34.23 -12.99 -10.79
CA TYR A 12 33.75 -11.67 -11.18
C TYR A 12 33.50 -10.84 -9.92
N LEU A 13 34.55 -10.24 -9.36
CA LEU A 13 34.39 -9.16 -8.40
C LEU A 13 33.88 -7.94 -9.18
N PHE A 14 32.57 -7.68 -9.10
CA PHE A 14 32.04 -6.40 -9.55
C PHE A 14 32.75 -5.29 -8.76
N LYS A 15 33.55 -4.47 -9.46
CA LYS A 15 34.00 -3.17 -8.95
C LYS A 15 32.74 -2.34 -8.72
N HIS A 16 32.21 -2.33 -7.49
CA HIS A 16 31.41 -1.28 -6.84
C HIS A 16 30.47 -1.93 -5.81
N ALA A 17 30.97 -2.16 -4.60
CA ALA A 17 30.17 -2.63 -3.45
C ALA A 17 28.88 -1.79 -3.25
N LEU A 18 28.92 -0.49 -3.58
CA LEU A 18 27.78 0.41 -3.49
C LEU A 18 26.67 0.09 -4.51
N THR A 19 27.01 -0.28 -5.75
CA THR A 19 26.03 -0.65 -6.77
C THR A 19 25.37 -2.00 -6.46
N GLN A 20 26.13 -2.94 -5.90
CA GLN A 20 25.60 -4.22 -5.42
C GLN A 20 24.62 -4.02 -4.26
N GLU A 21 24.96 -3.16 -3.29
CA GLU A 21 24.10 -2.85 -2.15
C GLU A 21 22.78 -2.22 -2.59
N VAL A 22 22.82 -1.22 -3.47
CA VAL A 22 21.60 -0.57 -3.99
C VAL A 22 20.73 -1.55 -4.78
N ALA A 23 21.32 -2.37 -5.65
CA ALA A 23 20.58 -3.38 -6.40
C ALA A 23 19.97 -4.44 -5.48
N TYR A 24 20.73 -4.90 -4.48
CA TYR A 24 20.25 -5.89 -3.50
C TYR A 24 19.12 -5.33 -2.62
N ASN A 25 19.26 -4.12 -2.09
CA ASN A 25 18.21 -3.46 -1.31
C ASN A 25 16.94 -3.23 -2.14
N SER A 26 17.09 -2.91 -3.43
CA SER A 26 15.96 -2.77 -4.36
C SER A 26 15.26 -4.10 -4.62
N LEU A 27 16.02 -5.20 -4.77
CA LEU A 27 15.47 -6.56 -4.87
C LEU A 27 14.73 -6.97 -3.60
N LEU A 28 15.29 -6.67 -2.43
CA LEU A 28 14.65 -6.92 -1.14
C LEU A 28 13.35 -6.14 -0.97
N LEU A 29 13.34 -4.85 -1.37
CA LEU A 29 12.14 -4.02 -1.33
C LEU A 29 11.06 -4.57 -2.26
N LYS A 30 11.43 -4.93 -3.49
CA LYS A 30 10.50 -5.53 -4.46
C LYS A 30 9.90 -6.81 -3.91
N ARG A 31 10.73 -7.72 -3.39
CA ARG A 31 10.27 -9.00 -2.83
C ARG A 31 9.33 -8.80 -1.64
N ARG A 32 9.60 -7.80 -0.80
CA ARG A 32 8.71 -7.44 0.32
C ARG A 32 7.34 -7.00 -0.20
N LYS A 33 7.29 -6.13 -1.20
CA LYS A 33 6.03 -5.68 -1.81
C LYS A 33 5.22 -6.84 -2.38
N GLU A 34 5.88 -7.76 -3.08
CA GLU A 34 5.25 -8.99 -3.62
C GLU A 34 4.64 -9.84 -2.49
N ILE A 35 5.36 -10.05 -1.38
CA ILE A 35 4.84 -10.81 -0.24
C ILE A 35 3.61 -10.13 0.37
N HIS A 36 3.61 -8.80 0.52
CA HIS A 36 2.44 -8.10 1.02
C HIS A 36 1.23 -8.23 0.08
N GLU A 37 1.45 -8.20 -1.24
CA GLU A 37 0.40 -8.44 -2.23
C GLU A 37 -0.17 -9.86 -2.12
N GLU A 38 0.71 -10.88 -2.10
CA GLU A 38 0.34 -12.29 -1.95
C GLU A 38 -0.49 -12.53 -0.67
N ILE A 39 -0.14 -11.86 0.44
CA ILE A 39 -0.91 -11.97 1.69
C ILE A 39 -2.29 -11.31 1.57
N GLY A 40 -2.38 -10.12 0.96
CA GLY A 40 -3.66 -9.46 0.72
C GLY A 40 -4.61 -10.33 -0.12
N GLU A 41 -4.09 -10.88 -1.22
CA GLU A 41 -4.84 -11.79 -2.10
C GLU A 41 -5.27 -13.06 -1.37
N ALA A 42 -4.41 -13.63 -0.52
CA ALA A 42 -4.75 -14.80 0.28
C ALA A 42 -5.89 -14.51 1.27
N ILE A 43 -5.89 -13.34 1.93
CA ILE A 43 -6.97 -12.93 2.83
C ILE A 43 -8.28 -12.80 2.04
N GLU A 44 -8.26 -12.15 0.89
CA GLU A 44 -9.44 -12.01 0.04
C GLU A 44 -10.02 -13.37 -0.39
N ALA A 45 -9.15 -14.30 -0.78
CA ALA A 45 -9.55 -15.62 -1.24
C ALA A 45 -10.07 -16.53 -0.10
N LEU A 46 -9.52 -16.40 1.11
CA LEU A 46 -9.93 -17.21 2.26
C LEU A 46 -11.21 -16.71 2.92
N TYR A 47 -11.49 -15.40 2.83
CA TYR A 47 -12.61 -14.75 3.53
C TYR A 47 -13.49 -13.89 2.62
N PRO A 48 -13.95 -14.38 1.45
CA PRO A 48 -14.66 -13.55 0.47
C PRO A 48 -15.95 -12.92 1.02
N ASP A 49 -16.66 -13.62 1.92
CA ASP A 49 -17.91 -13.14 2.52
C ASP A 49 -17.69 -12.38 3.85
N ARG A 50 -16.44 -12.24 4.30
CA ARG A 50 -16.07 -11.68 5.61
C ARG A 50 -14.92 -10.67 5.53
N LEU A 51 -14.76 -10.03 4.37
CA LEU A 51 -13.69 -9.03 4.16
C LEU A 51 -13.78 -7.86 5.14
N GLU A 52 -14.99 -7.48 5.57
CA GLU A 52 -15.18 -6.41 6.56
C GLU A 52 -14.46 -6.70 7.89
N GLU A 53 -14.28 -7.96 8.27
CA GLU A 53 -13.50 -8.35 9.46
C GLU A 53 -12.00 -8.07 9.28
N HIS A 54 -11.53 -7.89 8.04
CA HIS A 54 -10.12 -7.82 7.66
C HIS A 54 -9.71 -6.52 6.95
N TYR A 55 -10.59 -5.52 6.80
CA TYR A 55 -10.28 -4.28 6.07
C TYR A 55 -8.99 -3.59 6.53
N GLU A 56 -8.74 -3.52 7.83
CA GLU A 56 -7.54 -2.90 8.39
C GLU A 56 -6.27 -3.66 7.99
N LEU A 57 -6.34 -5.00 7.96
CA LEU A 57 -5.23 -5.86 7.59
C LEU A 57 -4.99 -5.80 6.07
N LEU A 58 -6.06 -5.82 5.27
CA LEU A 58 -6.01 -5.65 3.82
C LEU A 58 -5.43 -4.28 3.44
N ALA A 59 -5.85 -3.21 4.12
CA ALA A 59 -5.30 -1.87 3.94
C ALA A 59 -3.80 -1.85 4.20
N TYR A 60 -3.34 -2.42 5.32
CA TYR A 60 -1.91 -2.52 5.65
C TYR A 60 -1.11 -3.27 4.59
N HIS A 61 -1.58 -4.44 4.17
CA HIS A 61 -0.87 -5.26 3.18
C HIS A 61 -0.86 -4.59 1.80
N TYR A 62 -1.99 -4.07 1.32
CA TYR A 62 -2.00 -3.42 0.02
C TYR A 62 -1.25 -2.09 0.00
N ALA A 63 -1.29 -1.28 1.06
CA ALA A 63 -0.48 -0.07 1.18
C ALA A 63 1.03 -0.37 1.18
N SER A 64 1.42 -1.53 1.71
CA SER A 64 2.80 -2.03 1.69
C SER A 64 3.19 -2.73 0.38
N SER A 65 2.26 -2.88 -0.57
CA SER A 65 2.45 -3.56 -1.85
C SER A 65 2.75 -2.59 -3.00
N ALA A 66 2.70 -3.08 -4.24
CA ALA A 66 2.69 -2.24 -5.44
C ALA A 66 1.28 -1.88 -5.92
N ASN A 67 0.24 -2.50 -5.34
CA ASN A 67 -1.15 -2.38 -5.77
C ASN A 67 -1.84 -1.18 -5.11
N THR A 68 -1.61 0.01 -5.67
CA THR A 68 -2.15 1.26 -5.13
C THR A 68 -3.68 1.33 -5.23
N ASP A 69 -4.29 0.68 -6.22
CA ASP A 69 -5.74 0.66 -6.38
C ASP A 69 -6.41 -0.02 -5.18
N LYS A 70 -5.98 -1.24 -4.86
CA LYS A 70 -6.49 -1.96 -3.69
C LYS A 70 -6.11 -1.30 -2.38
N ALA A 71 -4.94 -0.66 -2.30
CA ALA A 71 -4.55 0.10 -1.12
C ALA A 71 -5.56 1.21 -0.82
N VAL A 72 -5.90 2.03 -1.83
CA VAL A 72 -6.88 3.12 -1.68
C VAL A 72 -8.27 2.57 -1.33
N GLU A 73 -8.69 1.48 -1.97
CA GLU A 73 -9.97 0.83 -1.71
C GLU A 73 -10.09 0.37 -0.25
N TYR A 74 -9.13 -0.42 0.24
CA TYR A 74 -9.19 -0.95 1.60
C TYR A 74 -8.92 0.10 2.67
N LEU A 75 -8.14 1.15 2.38
CA LEU A 75 -8.00 2.30 3.29
C LEU A 75 -9.34 3.05 3.42
N ASP A 76 -10.11 3.25 2.35
CA ASP A 76 -11.45 3.84 2.42
C ASP A 76 -12.41 2.94 3.23
N LEU A 77 -12.39 1.62 2.99
CA LEU A 77 -13.22 0.68 3.74
C LEU A 77 -12.85 0.62 5.23
N ALA A 78 -11.55 0.63 5.56
CA ALA A 78 -11.06 0.68 6.93
C ALA A 78 -11.41 2.02 7.61
N ASN A 79 -11.29 3.14 6.89
CA ASN A 79 -11.76 4.45 7.34
C ASN A 79 -13.24 4.42 7.72
N GLN A 80 -14.10 3.91 6.83
CA GLN A 80 -15.55 3.86 7.06
C GLN A 80 -15.91 2.92 8.22
N LYS A 81 -15.23 1.78 8.35
CA LYS A 81 -15.43 0.85 9.47
C LYS A 81 -15.01 1.49 10.80
N ALA A 82 -13.83 2.09 10.88
CA ALA A 82 -13.35 2.80 12.07
C ALA A 82 -14.30 3.94 12.46
N ALA A 83 -14.78 4.70 11.47
CA ALA A 83 -15.75 5.77 11.68
C ALA A 83 -17.07 5.26 12.29
N LYS A 84 -17.63 4.16 11.76
CA LYS A 84 -18.84 3.51 12.32
C LYS A 84 -18.64 3.05 13.77
N LEU A 85 -17.42 2.69 14.15
CA LEU A 85 -17.05 2.25 15.50
C LEU A 85 -16.64 3.41 16.43
N ASN A 86 -16.76 4.67 15.99
CA ASN A 86 -16.31 5.88 16.70
C ASN A 86 -14.80 5.96 16.97
N ALA A 87 -13.98 5.20 16.23
CA ALA A 87 -12.53 5.21 16.27
C ALA A 87 -11.97 6.30 15.33
N MET A 88 -12.09 7.57 15.76
CA MET A 88 -11.86 8.73 14.89
C MET A 88 -10.40 8.98 14.54
N GLU A 89 -9.48 8.65 15.44
CA GLU A 89 -8.04 8.81 15.18
C GLU A 89 -7.59 7.82 14.10
N GLU A 90 -8.03 6.57 14.20
CA GLU A 90 -7.78 5.51 13.23
C GLU A 90 -8.45 5.82 11.89
N ALA A 91 -9.72 6.25 11.91
CA ALA A 91 -10.41 6.67 10.69
C ALA A 91 -9.64 7.79 9.99
N LYS A 92 -9.20 8.81 10.74
CA LYS A 92 -8.40 9.90 10.16
C LYS A 92 -7.08 9.39 9.58
N ALA A 93 -6.39 8.49 10.26
CA ALA A 93 -5.13 7.92 9.78
C ALA A 93 -5.30 7.21 8.42
N TYR A 94 -6.34 6.37 8.28
CA TYR A 94 -6.63 5.70 7.01
C TYR A 94 -7.00 6.69 5.89
N PHE A 95 -7.76 7.73 6.21
CA PHE A 95 -8.09 8.78 5.25
C PHE A 95 -6.86 9.54 4.77
N ASP A 96 -5.99 9.96 5.70
CA ASP A 96 -4.78 10.71 5.38
C ASP A 96 -3.85 9.88 4.48
N GLU A 97 -3.71 8.58 4.76
CA GLU A 97 -2.91 7.65 3.95
C GLU A 97 -3.50 7.45 2.55
N ALA A 98 -4.83 7.26 2.44
CA ALA A 98 -5.51 7.12 1.15
C ALA A 98 -5.36 8.39 0.28
N MET A 99 -5.49 9.57 0.90
CA MET A 99 -5.29 10.85 0.21
C MET A 99 -3.85 11.02 -0.26
N ALA A 100 -2.87 10.67 0.57
CA ALA A 100 -1.45 10.72 0.20
C ALA A 100 -1.14 9.80 -0.99
N LEU A 101 -1.71 8.60 -1.04
CA LEU A 101 -1.59 7.71 -2.20
C LEU A 101 -2.22 8.32 -3.45
N LEU A 102 -3.43 8.87 -3.34
CA LEU A 102 -4.10 9.50 -4.47
C LEU A 102 -3.31 10.70 -5.00
N ASP A 103 -2.71 11.51 -4.13
CA ASP A 103 -1.90 12.68 -4.49
C ASP A 103 -0.62 12.32 -5.25
N ALA A 104 -0.09 11.12 -5.06
CA ALA A 104 1.01 10.58 -5.85
C ALA A 104 0.57 10.02 -7.22
N LEU A 105 -0.73 9.79 -7.45
CA LEU A 105 -1.27 9.23 -8.68
C LEU A 105 -1.65 10.32 -9.71
N PRO A 106 -1.64 10.01 -11.01
CA PRO A 106 -2.07 10.94 -12.06
C PRO A 106 -3.51 11.42 -11.86
N GLU A 107 -3.80 12.66 -12.28
CA GLU A 107 -5.16 13.24 -12.23
C GLU A 107 -6.10 12.69 -13.31
N THR A 108 -6.37 11.39 -13.24
CA THR A 108 -7.40 10.75 -14.06
C THR A 108 -8.80 11.10 -13.53
N LYS A 109 -9.82 10.90 -14.36
CA LYS A 109 -11.22 11.04 -13.94
C LYS A 109 -11.54 10.12 -12.75
N GLU A 110 -11.02 8.91 -12.78
CA GLU A 110 -11.19 7.91 -11.73
C GLU A 110 -10.56 8.34 -10.41
N ASN A 111 -9.30 8.81 -10.42
CA ASN A 111 -8.63 9.27 -9.20
C ASN A 111 -9.27 10.53 -8.62
N ARG A 112 -9.84 11.41 -9.46
CA ARG A 112 -10.69 12.51 -8.98
C ARG A 112 -11.97 12.01 -8.32
N GLN A 113 -12.63 11.01 -8.91
CA GLN A 113 -13.84 10.41 -8.34
C GLN A 113 -13.57 9.78 -6.97
N ARG A 114 -12.46 9.03 -6.83
CA ARG A 114 -12.04 8.43 -5.56
C ARG A 114 -11.76 9.49 -4.48
N ARG A 115 -11.05 10.58 -4.82
CA ARG A 115 -10.85 11.72 -3.89
C ARG A 115 -12.16 12.34 -3.43
N ILE A 116 -13.08 12.60 -4.36
CA ILE A 116 -14.40 13.17 -4.03
C ILE A 116 -15.16 12.22 -3.11
N SER A 117 -15.14 10.91 -3.39
CA SER A 117 -15.80 9.90 -2.55
C SER A 117 -15.27 9.91 -1.12
N LEU A 118 -13.95 9.87 -0.94
CA LEU A 118 -13.30 9.95 0.37
C LEU A 118 -13.70 11.22 1.14
N LEU A 119 -13.64 12.39 0.49
CA LEU A 119 -14.01 13.68 1.10
C LEU A 119 -15.49 13.74 1.50
N VAL A 120 -16.39 13.22 0.66
CA VAL A 120 -17.84 13.19 0.94
C VAL A 120 -18.14 12.24 2.09
N ASN A 121 -17.58 11.04 2.08
CA ASN A 121 -17.77 10.05 3.14
C ASN A 121 -17.29 10.60 4.49
N GLN A 122 -16.13 11.23 4.53
CA GLN A 122 -15.59 11.80 5.77
C GLN A 122 -16.39 13.02 6.26
N GLY A 123 -16.88 13.87 5.34
CA GLY A 123 -17.76 14.99 5.68
C GLY A 123 -19.07 14.55 6.33
N ILE A 124 -19.66 13.45 5.87
CA ILE A 124 -20.86 12.85 6.47
C ILE A 124 -20.56 12.32 7.88
N VAL A 125 -19.42 11.64 8.06
CA VAL A 125 -18.99 11.13 9.39
C VAL A 125 -18.87 12.26 10.40
N PHE A 126 -18.14 13.34 10.07
CA PHE A 126 -18.01 14.49 10.96
C PHE A 126 -19.34 15.19 11.24
N PHE A 127 -20.23 15.29 10.25
CA PHE A 127 -21.55 15.89 10.42
C PHE A 127 -22.47 15.09 11.34
N LEU A 128 -22.45 13.75 11.25
CA LEU A 128 -23.26 12.87 12.09
C LEU A 128 -22.84 12.91 13.57
N LEU A 129 -21.55 13.11 13.84
CA LEU A 129 -20.99 13.18 15.19
C LEU A 129 -21.22 14.53 15.88
N LEU A 130 -21.40 15.62 15.14
CA LEU A 130 -21.74 16.94 15.70
C LEU A 130 -23.22 17.06 16.13
N ARG A 131 -24.03 16.03 15.89
CA ARG A 131 -25.47 15.99 16.21
C ARG A 131 -25.84 15.14 17.42
N SER A 132 -24.88 14.42 18.02
CA SER A 132 -25.02 13.63 19.25
C SER A 132 -24.50 14.39 20.47
#